data_AF-A0A8S2FTI8-F1
#
_entry.id   AF-A0A8S2FTI8-F1
#
_cell.length_a   1.000
_cell.length_b   1.000
_cell.length_c   1.000
_cell.angle_alpha   90.00
_cell.angle_beta   90.00
_cell.angle_gamma   90.00
#
_symmetry.space_group_name_H-M   'P 1'
#
loop_
_entity.id
_entity.type
_entity.pdbx_description
1 polymer ?
#
loop_
_entity_poly.entity_id
_entity_poly.type
_entity_poly.pdbx_seq_one_letter_code
_entity_poly.pdbx_strand_id
1 'polypeptide(L)'
;PTAAALAYGLEKTNDKVIAVYDLGGGTFDISILEMQSNVFEVRSTNGDTFLGGEDFDNALLKHLIEVFKKESGIDITKDPQAMQRLREAAEKAKCELSSAAQTDINLPYLTMDSSGPKHMNYKLSRSQFENLVSHLVKKTVEPCQKAIKDADVKLQDINEVILVGGMSRMPK
;
A
#
# COMPACT_ATOMS: atom_id res chain seq x y z
N PRO A 1 -3.85 -15.06 -3.93
CA PRO A 1 -4.52 -15.66 -2.75
C PRO A 1 -4.30 -17.16 -2.52
N THR A 2 -4.80 -18.06 -3.39
CA THR A 2 -4.72 -19.53 -3.18
C THR A 2 -3.29 -20.07 -3.07
N ALA A 3 -2.36 -19.56 -3.88
CA ALA A 3 -0.94 -19.95 -3.80
C ALA A 3 -0.31 -19.59 -2.44
N ALA A 4 -0.66 -18.44 -1.87
CA ALA A 4 -0.17 -18.02 -0.55
C ALA A 4 -0.76 -18.90 0.56
N ALA A 5 -2.04 -19.25 0.46
CA ALA A 5 -2.69 -20.19 1.37
C ALA A 5 -2.08 -21.59 1.32
N LEU A 6 -1.78 -22.10 0.11
CA LEU A 6 -1.08 -23.38 -0.06
C LEU A 6 0.30 -23.36 0.59
N ALA A 7 1.10 -22.30 0.36
CA ALA A 7 2.41 -22.16 0.99
C ALA A 7 2.32 -22.15 2.53
N TYR A 8 1.23 -21.63 3.08
CA TYR A 8 0.98 -21.56 4.52
C TYR A 8 0.39 -22.86 5.12
N GLY A 9 -0.48 -23.54 4.38
CA GLY A 9 -1.25 -24.69 4.85
C GLY A 9 -0.54 -26.04 4.77
N LEU A 10 0.66 -26.11 4.18
CA LEU A 10 1.41 -27.35 3.97
C LEU A 10 1.68 -28.16 5.26
N GLU A 11 1.64 -27.55 6.43
CA GLU A 11 1.93 -28.21 7.72
C GLU A 11 0.72 -28.29 8.68
N LYS A 12 -0.47 -27.82 8.29
CA LYS A 12 -1.63 -27.71 9.20
C LYS A 12 -2.75 -28.69 8.81
N THR A 13 -3.23 -29.46 9.78
CA THR A 13 -4.17 -30.59 9.57
C THR A 13 -5.59 -30.37 10.09
N ASN A 14 -5.92 -29.16 10.56
CA ASN A 14 -7.23 -28.88 11.16
C ASN A 14 -8.08 -28.04 10.22
N ASP A 15 -9.39 -28.32 10.23
CA ASP A 15 -10.37 -27.52 9.50
C ASP A 15 -10.35 -26.08 10.01
N LYS A 16 -10.18 -25.12 9.08
CA LYS A 16 -9.99 -23.70 9.40
C LYS A 16 -10.55 -22.81 8.31
N VAL A 17 -11.11 -21.68 8.72
CA VAL A 17 -11.43 -20.57 7.82
C VAL A 17 -10.29 -19.55 7.93
N ILE A 18 -9.71 -19.18 6.79
CA ILE A 18 -8.63 -18.20 6.70
C ILE A 18 -9.03 -17.05 5.78
N ALA A 19 -8.54 -15.86 6.10
CA ALA A 19 -8.63 -14.69 5.23
C ALA A 19 -7.25 -14.40 4.63
N VAL A 20 -7.16 -14.29 3.31
CA VAL A 20 -5.94 -13.85 2.63
C VAL A 20 -6.13 -12.41 2.17
N TYR A 21 -5.49 -11.48 2.85
CA TYR A 21 -5.47 -10.05 2.53
C TYR A 21 -4.21 -9.76 1.70
N ASP A 22 -4.39 -9.50 0.40
CA ASP A 22 -3.30 -9.27 -0.55
C ASP A 22 -3.32 -7.83 -1.04
N LEU A 23 -2.40 -7.00 -0.53
CA LEU A 23 -2.25 -5.61 -0.97
C LEU A 23 -0.92 -5.47 -1.71
N GLY A 24 -1.02 -5.56 -3.03
CA GLY A 24 0.10 -5.56 -3.96
C GLY A 24 0.52 -4.15 -4.41
N GLY A 25 1.20 -4.09 -5.56
CA GLY A 25 1.63 -2.84 -6.17
C GLY A 25 0.49 -2.08 -6.86
N GLY A 26 -0.48 -2.77 -7.46
CA GLY A 26 -1.57 -2.13 -8.21
C GLY A 26 -2.98 -2.67 -7.90
N THR A 27 -3.08 -3.77 -7.14
CA THR A 27 -4.37 -4.37 -6.81
C THR A 27 -4.45 -4.73 -5.33
N PHE A 28 -5.69 -4.77 -4.86
CA PHE A 28 -6.08 -5.25 -3.55
C PHE A 28 -7.04 -6.41 -3.74
N ASP A 29 -6.72 -7.56 -3.16
CA ASP A 29 -7.55 -8.75 -3.21
C ASP A 29 -7.76 -9.29 -1.79
N ILE A 30 -8.98 -9.76 -1.51
CA ILE A 30 -9.34 -10.45 -0.28
C ILE A 30 -10.08 -11.73 -0.63
N SER A 31 -9.58 -12.86 -0.13
CA SER A 31 -10.21 -14.17 -0.29
C SER A 31 -10.49 -14.80 1.06
N ILE A 32 -11.69 -15.35 1.23
CA ILE A 32 -12.02 -16.23 2.35
C ILE A 32 -11.87 -17.66 1.84
N LEU A 33 -11.01 -18.42 2.50
CA LEU A 33 -10.73 -19.81 2.16
C LEU A 33 -11.09 -20.70 3.34
N GLU A 34 -11.59 -21.89 3.03
CA GLU A 34 -11.80 -22.93 4.01
C GLU A 34 -10.84 -24.09 3.73
N MET A 35 -10.11 -24.52 4.75
CA MET A 35 -9.29 -25.71 4.71
C MET A 35 -10.14 -26.87 5.24
N GLN A 36 -10.29 -27.91 4.44
CA GLN A 36 -10.89 -29.18 4.86
C GLN A 36 -10.01 -30.33 4.38
N SER A 37 -9.58 -31.21 5.29
CA SER A 37 -8.74 -32.37 4.93
C SER A 37 -7.52 -32.03 4.05
N ASN A 38 -6.82 -30.93 4.39
CA ASN A 38 -5.69 -30.36 3.65
C ASN A 38 -6.00 -29.82 2.24
N VAL A 39 -7.27 -29.69 1.87
CA VAL A 39 -7.71 -29.05 0.63
C VAL A 39 -8.23 -27.66 0.95
N PHE A 40 -7.79 -26.66 0.17
CA PHE A 40 -8.33 -25.30 0.26
C PHE A 40 -9.48 -25.12 -0.75
N GLU A 41 -10.63 -24.73 -0.24
CA GLU A 41 -11.77 -24.27 -1.02
C GLU A 41 -11.88 -22.75 -0.92
N VAL A 42 -12.08 -22.08 -2.05
CA VAL A 42 -12.36 -20.65 -2.08
C VAL A 42 -13.84 -20.44 -1.80
N ARG A 43 -14.18 -19.86 -0.64
CA ARG A 43 -15.57 -19.53 -0.30
C ARG A 43 -16.05 -18.25 -0.98
N SER A 44 -15.19 -17.24 -0.99
CA SER A 44 -15.48 -15.96 -1.64
C SER A 44 -14.19 -15.25 -2.03
N THR A 45 -14.31 -14.29 -2.94
CA THR A 45 -13.23 -13.35 -3.27
C THR A 45 -13.83 -12.00 -3.65
N ASN A 46 -13.19 -10.94 -3.19
CA ASN A 46 -13.52 -9.55 -3.48
C ASN A 46 -12.22 -8.74 -3.58
N GLY A 47 -12.30 -7.47 -3.95
CA GLY A 47 -11.11 -6.65 -4.11
C GLY A 47 -11.35 -5.35 -4.87
N ASP A 48 -10.26 -4.67 -5.17
CA ASP A 48 -10.19 -3.50 -6.03
C ASP A 48 -8.96 -3.62 -6.95
N THR A 49 -9.21 -3.74 -8.25
CA THR A 49 -8.17 -3.92 -9.28
C THR A 49 -7.42 -2.62 -9.60
N PHE A 50 -7.77 -1.51 -8.95
CA PHE A 50 -7.16 -0.20 -9.12
C PHE A 50 -6.77 0.43 -7.76
N LEU A 51 -6.41 -0.42 -6.79
CA LEU A 51 -5.94 -0.02 -5.47
C LEU A 51 -4.70 -0.80 -5.09
N GLY A 52 -3.53 -0.17 -5.05
CA GLY A 52 -2.30 -0.81 -4.62
C GLY A 52 -1.23 0.18 -4.19
N GLY A 53 -0.02 -0.32 -3.94
CA GLY A 53 1.12 0.49 -3.52
C GLY A 53 1.43 1.71 -4.40
N GLU A 54 1.09 1.68 -5.69
CA GLU A 54 1.23 2.82 -6.60
C GLU A 54 0.30 3.99 -6.22
N ASP A 55 -0.89 3.73 -5.68
CA ASP A 55 -1.78 4.79 -5.19
C ASP A 55 -1.21 5.49 -3.96
N PHE A 56 -0.50 4.74 -3.11
CA PHE A 56 0.19 5.27 -1.94
C PHE A 56 1.37 6.14 -2.37
N ASP A 57 2.13 5.71 -3.39
CA ASP A 57 3.21 6.49 -3.99
C ASP A 57 2.66 7.77 -4.61
N ASN A 58 1.56 7.67 -5.37
CA ASN A 58 0.92 8.80 -6.02
C ASN A 58 0.35 9.82 -5.02
N ALA A 59 -0.21 9.36 -3.89
CA ALA A 59 -0.66 10.24 -2.82
C ALA A 59 0.51 11.04 -2.23
N LEU A 60 1.62 10.37 -1.94
CA LEU A 60 2.83 11.03 -1.45
C LEU A 60 3.45 11.96 -2.49
N LEU A 61 3.55 11.53 -3.75
CA LEU A 61 4.04 12.34 -4.86
C LEU A 61 3.27 13.66 -5.00
N LYS A 62 1.93 13.60 -4.96
CA LYS A 62 1.08 14.81 -5.00
C LYS A 62 1.39 15.75 -3.84
N HIS A 63 1.52 15.23 -2.63
CA HIS A 63 1.91 16.03 -1.45
C HIS A 63 3.28 16.70 -1.66
N LEU A 64 4.27 15.97 -2.15
CA LEU A 64 5.61 16.49 -2.38
C LEU A 64 5.65 17.58 -3.48
N ILE A 65 4.84 17.44 -4.54
CA ILE A 65 4.69 18.47 -5.57
C ILE A 65 4.15 19.77 -4.96
N GLU A 66 3.11 19.69 -4.14
CA GLU A 66 2.52 20.86 -3.50
C GLU A 66 3.49 21.53 -2.51
N VAL A 67 4.23 20.73 -1.73
CA VAL A 67 5.29 21.23 -0.85
C VAL A 67 6.36 21.96 -1.67
N PHE A 68 6.88 21.32 -2.72
CA PHE A 68 7.93 21.91 -3.55
C PHE A 68 7.45 23.21 -4.22
N LYS A 69 6.22 23.22 -4.74
CA LYS A 69 5.61 24.40 -5.36
C LYS A 69 5.43 25.54 -4.37
N LYS A 70 5.02 25.23 -3.14
CA LYS A 70 4.87 26.22 -2.06
C LYS A 70 6.21 26.83 -1.63
N GLU A 71 7.28 26.03 -1.58
CA GLU A 71 8.60 26.48 -1.13
C GLU A 71 9.41 27.18 -2.24
N SER A 72 9.35 26.66 -3.47
CA SER A 72 10.15 27.15 -4.60
C SER A 72 9.41 28.11 -5.53
N GLY A 73 8.07 28.11 -5.50
CA GLY A 73 7.22 28.81 -6.47
C GLY A 73 7.14 28.13 -7.84
N ILE A 74 7.77 26.98 -8.03
CA ILE A 74 7.89 26.30 -9.32
C ILE A 74 6.96 25.10 -9.39
N ASP A 75 6.23 25.01 -10.51
CA ASP A 75 5.43 23.85 -10.86
C ASP A 75 6.27 22.85 -11.68
N ILE A 76 6.71 21.78 -11.02
CA ILE A 76 7.56 20.74 -11.64
C ILE A 76 6.76 19.70 -12.41
N THR A 77 5.42 19.77 -12.43
CA THR A 77 4.59 18.76 -13.15
C THR A 77 4.84 18.74 -14.66
N LYS A 78 5.39 19.82 -15.19
CA LYS A 78 5.78 19.96 -16.61
C LYS A 78 7.19 19.48 -16.92
N ASP A 79 7.96 19.06 -15.91
CA ASP A 79 9.32 18.54 -16.05
C ASP A 79 9.30 17.01 -15.84
N PRO A 80 9.31 16.20 -16.92
CA PRO A 80 9.22 14.75 -16.81
C PRO A 80 10.39 14.13 -16.03
N GLN A 81 11.58 14.73 -16.10
CA GLN A 81 12.76 14.20 -15.41
C GLN A 81 12.68 14.47 -13.91
N ALA A 82 12.28 15.69 -13.52
CA ALA A 82 12.05 16.02 -12.12
C ALA A 82 10.94 15.15 -11.51
N MET A 83 9.84 14.97 -12.25
CA MET A 83 8.71 14.12 -11.83
C MET A 83 9.11 12.66 -11.63
N GLN A 84 9.94 12.11 -12.51
CA GLN A 84 10.42 10.74 -12.37
C GLN A 84 11.28 10.57 -11.11
N ARG A 85 12.23 11.48 -10.87
CA ARG A 85 13.08 11.48 -9.67
C ARG A 85 12.25 11.63 -8.39
N LEU A 86 11.21 12.46 -8.42
CA LEU A 86 10.33 12.65 -7.27
C LEU A 86 9.47 11.41 -6.99
N ARG A 87 9.03 10.70 -8.03
CA ARG A 87 8.30 9.42 -7.90
C ARG A 87 9.17 8.35 -7.23
N GLU A 88 10.40 8.17 -7.70
CA GLU A 88 11.36 7.21 -7.11
C GLU A 88 11.66 7.55 -5.63
N ALA A 89 11.79 8.84 -5.32
CA ALA A 89 11.98 9.28 -3.94
C ALA A 89 10.75 9.05 -3.06
N ALA A 90 9.54 9.23 -3.60
CA ALA A 90 8.29 8.95 -2.88
C ALA A 90 8.15 7.46 -2.55
N GLU A 91 8.40 6.56 -3.51
CA GLU A 91 8.36 5.12 -3.27
C GLU A 91 9.39 4.69 -2.23
N LYS A 92 10.62 5.20 -2.35
CA LYS A 92 11.68 4.94 -1.37
C LYS A 92 11.28 5.41 0.03
N ALA A 93 10.77 6.63 0.15
CA ALA A 93 10.31 7.18 1.43
C ALA A 93 9.17 6.36 2.04
N LYS A 94 8.18 5.93 1.23
CA LYS A 94 7.11 5.01 1.67
C LYS A 94 7.68 3.72 2.25
N CYS A 95 8.60 3.08 1.52
CA CYS A 95 9.22 1.83 1.94
C CYS A 95 10.01 2.01 3.25
N GLU A 96 10.80 3.07 3.38
CA GLU A 96 11.56 3.36 4.61
C GLU A 96 10.65 3.62 5.82
N LEU A 97 9.53 4.32 5.62
CA LEU A 97 8.57 4.60 6.69
C LEU A 97 7.84 3.36 7.20
N SER A 98 7.92 2.22 6.49
CA SER A 98 7.41 0.94 7.00
C SER A 98 8.17 0.46 8.23
N SER A 99 9.43 0.87 8.42
CA SER A 99 10.28 0.48 9.56
C SER A 99 10.74 1.67 10.39
N ALA A 100 11.02 2.83 9.78
CA ALA A 100 11.43 4.05 10.46
C ALA A 100 10.24 4.95 10.81
N ALA A 101 10.35 5.71 11.90
CA ALA A 101 9.35 6.71 12.28
C ALA A 101 9.40 7.98 11.39
N GLN A 102 10.50 8.18 10.67
CA GLN A 102 10.76 9.35 9.85
C GLN A 102 11.78 9.01 8.75
N THR A 103 11.72 9.72 7.63
CA THR A 103 12.69 9.69 6.52
C THR A 103 12.96 11.12 6.01
N ASP A 104 14.12 11.31 5.39
CA ASP A 104 14.52 12.56 4.74
C ASP A 104 14.53 12.38 3.21
N ILE A 105 13.75 13.18 2.51
CA ILE A 105 13.69 13.25 1.06
C ILE A 105 14.62 14.37 0.60
N ASN A 106 15.77 13.99 0.03
CA ASN A 106 16.78 14.90 -0.49
C ASN A 106 16.97 14.69 -1.99
N LEU A 107 16.52 15.66 -2.79
CA LEU A 107 16.67 15.68 -4.25
C LEU A 107 17.46 16.91 -4.66
N PRO A 108 18.79 16.81 -4.79
CA PRO A 108 19.60 17.91 -5.26
C PRO A 108 19.39 18.13 -6.76
N TYR A 109 19.44 19.40 -7.20
CA TYR A 109 19.28 19.79 -8.60
C TYR A 109 18.01 19.17 -9.21
N LEU A 110 16.89 19.28 -8.49
CA LEU A 110 15.62 18.72 -8.93
C LEU A 110 15.11 19.45 -10.18
N THR A 111 15.24 20.78 -10.21
CA THR A 111 14.92 21.61 -11.37
C THR A 111 15.74 22.90 -11.35
N MET A 112 15.53 23.82 -12.29
CA MET A 112 16.25 25.10 -12.40
C MET A 112 15.30 26.22 -12.85
N ASP A 113 15.51 27.43 -12.31
CA ASP A 113 14.87 28.66 -12.78
C ASP A 113 15.92 29.75 -13.08
N SER A 114 15.46 30.98 -13.34
CA SER A 114 16.33 32.13 -13.59
C SER A 114 17.24 32.52 -12.42
N SER A 115 16.93 32.07 -11.20
CA SER A 115 17.75 32.27 -9.99
C SER A 115 18.77 31.15 -9.76
N GLY A 116 18.70 30.05 -10.54
CA GLY A 116 19.62 28.94 -10.49
C GLY A 116 18.96 27.59 -10.13
N PRO A 117 19.77 26.58 -9.77
CA PRO A 117 19.26 25.25 -9.46
C PRO A 117 18.43 25.24 -8.17
N LYS A 118 17.42 24.38 -8.15
CA LYS A 118 16.52 24.16 -7.01
C LYS A 118 16.64 22.74 -6.51
N HIS A 119 16.54 22.58 -5.19
CA HIS A 119 16.68 21.32 -4.48
C HIS A 119 15.41 21.07 -3.67
N MET A 120 15.08 19.81 -3.42
CA MET A 120 14.07 19.46 -2.42
C MET A 120 14.77 18.85 -1.20
N ASN A 121 14.50 19.40 -0.02
CA ASN A 121 14.93 18.85 1.26
C ASN A 121 13.71 18.81 2.17
N TYR A 122 13.07 17.64 2.30
CA TYR A 122 11.84 17.50 3.04
C TYR A 122 11.90 16.33 4.01
N LYS A 123 11.55 16.60 5.26
CA LYS A 123 11.51 15.61 6.33
C LYS A 123 10.07 15.11 6.49
N LEU A 124 9.86 13.81 6.30
CA LEU A 124 8.55 13.17 6.37
C LEU A 124 8.49 12.19 7.53
N SER A 125 7.50 12.36 8.41
CA SER A 125 7.20 11.39 9.48
C SER A 125 6.20 10.32 9.02
N ARG A 126 6.25 9.15 9.66
CA ARG A 126 5.29 8.05 9.43
C ARG A 126 3.86 8.52 9.67
N SER A 127 3.61 9.27 10.73
CA SER A 127 2.28 9.77 11.06
C SER A 127 1.72 10.72 10.00
N GLN A 128 2.56 11.56 9.38
CA GLN A 128 2.14 12.41 8.25
C GLN A 128 1.75 11.56 7.04
N PHE A 129 2.58 10.56 6.70
CA PHE A 129 2.29 9.65 5.60
C PHE A 129 0.99 8.85 5.85
N GLU A 130 0.84 8.27 7.04
CA GLU A 130 -0.35 7.54 7.46
C GLU A 130 -1.64 8.38 7.43
N ASN A 131 -1.55 9.69 7.66
CA ASN A 131 -2.68 10.59 7.53
C ASN A 131 -3.04 10.80 6.06
N LEU A 132 -2.02 11.02 5.22
CA LEU A 132 -2.17 11.24 3.79
C LEU A 132 -2.86 10.06 3.08
N VAL A 133 -2.47 8.83 3.40
CA VAL A 133 -2.98 7.61 2.76
C VAL A 133 -4.11 6.93 3.54
N SER A 134 -4.57 7.51 4.65
CA SER A 134 -5.62 6.93 5.50
C SER A 134 -6.90 6.55 4.75
N HIS A 135 -7.24 7.33 3.72
CA HIS A 135 -8.41 7.07 2.88
C HIS A 135 -8.23 5.85 1.96
N LEU A 136 -7.01 5.53 1.54
CA LEU A 136 -6.71 4.33 0.74
C LEU A 136 -6.83 3.06 1.58
N VAL A 137 -6.29 3.08 2.81
CA VAL A 137 -6.46 1.96 3.76
C VAL A 137 -7.95 1.73 4.06
N LYS A 138 -8.74 2.80 4.25
CA LYS A 138 -10.19 2.65 4.48
C LYS A 138 -10.93 1.99 3.30
N LYS A 139 -10.47 2.17 2.06
CA LYS A 139 -11.08 1.53 0.89
C LYS A 139 -10.95 0.01 0.90
N THR A 140 -9.96 -0.56 1.62
CA THR A 140 -9.79 -2.02 1.70
C THR A 140 -10.81 -2.69 2.62
N VAL A 141 -11.46 -1.92 3.50
CA VAL A 141 -12.40 -2.44 4.50
C VAL A 141 -13.69 -2.96 3.87
N GLU A 142 -14.25 -2.25 2.90
CA GLU A 142 -15.53 -2.63 2.28
C GLU A 142 -15.43 -3.95 1.51
N PRO A 143 -14.41 -4.20 0.65
CA PRO A 143 -14.23 -5.50 0.03
C PRO A 143 -14.04 -6.63 1.06
N CYS A 144 -13.34 -6.38 2.17
CA CYS A 144 -13.21 -7.37 3.25
C CYS A 144 -14.57 -7.73 3.85
N GLN A 145 -15.42 -6.74 4.14
CA GLN A 145 -16.76 -6.98 4.67
C GLN A 145 -17.65 -7.75 3.68
N LYS A 146 -17.55 -7.42 2.38
CA LYS A 146 -18.27 -8.15 1.32
C LYS A 146 -17.81 -9.58 1.21
N ALA A 147 -16.49 -9.84 1.17
CA ALA A 147 -15.95 -11.20 1.10
C ALA A 147 -16.41 -12.06 2.29
N ILE A 148 -16.41 -11.52 3.50
CA ILE A 148 -16.90 -12.23 4.70
C ILE A 148 -18.39 -12.58 4.55
N LYS A 149 -19.20 -11.60 4.11
CA LYS A 149 -20.63 -11.80 3.89
C LYS A 149 -20.92 -12.83 2.80
N ASP A 150 -20.23 -12.75 1.67
CA ASP A 150 -20.42 -13.62 0.51
C ASP A 150 -19.96 -15.07 0.80
N ALA A 151 -19.01 -15.24 1.73
CA ALA A 151 -18.60 -16.55 2.23
C ALA A 151 -19.57 -17.16 3.26
N ASP A 152 -20.61 -16.42 3.68
CA ASP A 152 -21.57 -16.82 4.72
C ASP A 152 -20.89 -17.22 6.05
N VAL A 153 -19.83 -16.50 6.44
CA VAL A 153 -19.11 -16.70 7.71
C VAL A 153 -19.19 -15.46 8.58
N LYS A 154 -19.04 -15.63 9.90
CA LYS A 154 -18.90 -14.51 10.85
C LYS A 154 -17.43 -14.17 11.02
N LEU A 155 -17.15 -12.94 11.44
CA LEU A 155 -15.78 -12.47 11.71
C LEU A 155 -15.04 -13.37 12.72
N GLN A 156 -15.75 -13.88 13.73
CA GLN A 156 -15.22 -14.78 14.76
C GLN A 156 -14.88 -16.19 14.24
N ASP A 157 -15.40 -16.57 13.06
CA ASP A 157 -15.15 -17.88 12.46
C ASP A 157 -13.81 -17.87 11.69
N ILE A 158 -13.29 -16.69 11.34
CA ILE A 158 -11.98 -16.53 10.71
C ILE A 158 -10.90 -16.83 11.75
N ASN A 159 -10.20 -17.94 11.59
CA ASN A 159 -9.20 -18.39 12.54
C ASN A 159 -7.88 -17.63 12.37
N GLU A 160 -7.51 -17.33 11.13
CA GLU A 160 -6.19 -16.78 10.80
C GLU A 160 -6.30 -15.79 9.63
N VAL A 161 -5.47 -14.75 9.67
CA VAL A 161 -5.35 -13.74 8.61
C VAL A 161 -3.94 -13.80 8.04
N ILE A 162 -3.84 -14.01 6.73
CA ILE A 162 -2.58 -14.04 6.00
C ILE A 162 -2.44 -12.72 5.25
N LEU A 163 -1.38 -11.97 5.55
CA LEU A 163 -1.01 -10.75 4.85
C LEU A 163 -0.08 -11.08 3.68
N VAL A 164 -0.46 -10.65 2.48
CA VAL A 164 0.27 -10.84 1.22
C VAL A 164 0.45 -9.48 0.55
N GLY A 165 1.49 -9.39 -0.29
CA GLY A 165 1.79 -8.18 -1.05
C GLY A 165 2.67 -7.19 -0.30
N GLY A 166 3.54 -6.49 -1.02
CA GLY A 166 4.56 -5.61 -0.41
C GLY A 166 3.96 -4.45 0.38
N MET A 167 2.79 -3.95 -0.03
CA MET A 167 2.14 -2.81 0.62
C MET A 167 1.49 -3.20 1.96
N SER A 168 1.26 -4.50 2.22
CA SER A 168 0.82 -5.01 3.53
C SER A 168 1.88 -4.87 4.65
N ARG A 169 3.11 -4.46 4.31
CA ARG A 169 4.19 -4.18 5.27
C ARG A 169 4.04 -2.82 5.97
N MET A 170 3.12 -1.98 5.51
CA MET A 170 2.83 -0.71 6.16
C MET A 170 2.25 -0.96 7.56
N PRO A 171 2.75 -0.29 8.62
CA PRO A 171 2.31 -0.56 10.01
C PRO A 171 0.85 -0.27 10.34
N LYS A 172 0.16 0.55 9.55
CA LYS A 172 -1.23 0.99 9.80
C LYS A 172 -2.16 0.35 8.78
#